data_AF-A0A1H8M6I5-F1
#
_entry.id   AF-A0A1H8M6I5-F1
#
_cell.length_a   1.000
_cell.length_b   1.000
_cell.length_c   1.000
_cell.angle_alpha   90.00
_cell.angle_beta   90.00
_cell.angle_gamma   90.00
#
_symmetry.space_group_name_H-M   'P 1'
#
loop_
_entity.id
_entity.type
_entity.pdbx_description
1 polymer ?
#
loop_
_entity_poly.entity_id
_entity_poly.type
_entity_poly.pdbx_seq_one_letter_code
_entity_poly.pdbx_strand_id
1 'polypeptide(L)'
;MKAAVALTLGLAWIAGGAGAEGLGTSPLPKPRPQVEAQLVPEAHLVATVSTANQTGANQMGGTPILRPRARPEGLVVALAAPQIDADSIVDLAAVAAPAVKMPAPRPGNLAVGGSTIAPDTPKKKGWSLFKAAAVRNPQSKESLLPKKGSVCGDPSIRGKQLAPVVSKVKGCGIDDPVEVTEIAGVKLSQPATITCETAQATKQWIETGVKSAFAKDPVKVLQIAGSYVCRPRNGIRGNKVSEHGRGRALDISGFTLASGKSLSVQGDYRKYKPIKASHKAACGIFGTTLGPGSDGHHEDHLHFDIVSYRNGTYCR
;
A
#
# COMPACT_ATOMS: atom_id res chain seq x y z
N MET A 1 2.98 60.91 -59.71
CA MET A 1 4.09 60.65 -60.64
C MET A 1 5.08 59.71 -59.96
N LYS A 2 5.30 58.52 -60.56
CA LYS A 2 6.45 57.59 -60.36
C LYS A 2 6.54 56.90 -58.98
N ALA A 3 6.75 55.60 -58.83
CA ALA A 3 6.91 54.49 -59.76
C ALA A 3 6.67 53.16 -58.99
N ALA A 4 6.09 52.19 -59.68
CA ALA A 4 6.13 50.78 -59.31
C ALA A 4 7.43 50.15 -59.84
N VAL A 5 8.03 49.21 -59.09
CA VAL A 5 8.83 48.11 -59.66
C VAL A 5 8.59 46.86 -58.82
N ALA A 6 8.02 45.86 -59.47
CA ALA A 6 7.98 44.46 -59.07
C ALA A 6 9.14 43.70 -59.76
N LEU A 7 9.57 42.58 -59.16
CA LEU A 7 10.34 41.40 -59.67
C LEU A 7 11.30 40.95 -58.55
N THR A 8 11.52 39.68 -58.18
CA THR A 8 11.11 38.36 -58.72
C THR A 8 11.54 37.26 -57.73
N LEU A 9 10.74 36.19 -57.69
CA LEU A 9 11.07 34.76 -57.54
C LEU A 9 12.14 34.25 -56.53
N GLY A 10 11.68 33.33 -55.66
CA GLY A 10 12.17 31.94 -55.69
C GLY A 10 12.99 31.45 -54.50
N LEU A 11 12.41 30.56 -53.69
CA LEU A 11 12.95 29.29 -53.16
C LEU A 11 11.97 28.81 -52.05
N ALA A 12 11.05 27.89 -52.33
CA ALA A 12 11.23 26.43 -52.31
C ALA A 12 11.50 25.85 -50.90
N TRP A 13 10.43 25.32 -50.30
CA TRP A 13 10.33 24.09 -49.50
C TRP A 13 11.54 23.66 -48.65
N ILE A 14 11.38 23.74 -47.32
CA ILE A 14 11.80 22.68 -46.40
C ILE A 14 10.68 22.45 -45.38
N ALA A 15 9.80 21.50 -45.67
CA ALA A 15 8.98 20.85 -44.66
C ALA A 15 9.90 19.93 -43.84
N GLY A 16 10.42 20.43 -42.74
CA GLY A 16 11.14 19.62 -41.76
C GLY A 16 10.14 18.75 -41.00
N GLY A 17 9.98 17.50 -41.44
CA GLY A 17 9.34 16.47 -40.63
C GLY A 17 10.19 16.21 -39.40
N ALA A 18 9.77 16.74 -38.24
CA ALA A 18 10.25 16.25 -36.97
C ALA A 18 9.59 14.89 -36.73
N GLY A 19 10.28 13.82 -37.13
CA GLY A 19 9.96 12.47 -36.67
C GLY A 19 10.08 12.46 -35.15
N ALA A 20 8.94 12.33 -34.47
CA ALA A 20 8.91 12.00 -33.06
C ALA A 20 9.44 10.57 -32.92
N GLU A 21 10.73 10.45 -32.60
CA GLU A 21 11.30 9.19 -32.12
C GLU A 21 10.55 8.78 -30.86
N GLY A 22 10.03 7.56 -30.87
CA GLY A 22 9.22 7.03 -29.79
C GLY A 22 9.96 7.06 -28.45
N LEU A 23 9.19 7.16 -27.37
CA LEU A 23 9.65 7.00 -25.99
C LEU A 23 10.16 5.57 -25.78
N GLY A 24 11.39 5.31 -26.24
CA GLY A 24 12.15 4.10 -26.00
C GLY A 24 13.02 4.28 -24.77
N THR A 25 12.64 3.61 -23.68
CA THR A 25 13.51 3.22 -22.57
C THR A 25 14.26 4.33 -21.83
N SER A 26 13.69 4.78 -20.71
CA SER A 26 14.49 5.40 -19.65
C SER A 26 15.55 4.41 -19.17
N PRO A 27 16.83 4.79 -19.02
CA PRO A 27 17.87 3.90 -18.51
C PRO A 27 17.48 3.40 -17.12
N LEU A 28 17.30 2.09 -16.97
CA LEU A 28 17.10 1.48 -15.67
C LEU A 28 18.30 1.81 -14.77
N PRO A 29 18.10 2.25 -13.53
CA PRO A 29 19.19 2.39 -12.57
C PRO A 29 19.87 1.04 -12.36
N LYS A 30 21.20 1.05 -12.25
CA LYS A 30 21.99 -0.17 -12.03
C LYS A 30 21.47 -0.91 -10.80
N PRO A 31 21.31 -2.24 -10.85
CA PRO A 31 20.91 -3.02 -9.68
C PRO A 31 21.92 -2.81 -8.55
N ARG A 32 21.40 -2.58 -7.35
CA ARG A 32 22.19 -2.54 -6.11
C ARG A 32 22.95 -3.87 -5.99
N PRO A 33 24.25 -3.87 -5.64
CA PRO A 33 24.99 -5.09 -5.38
C PRO A 33 24.21 -5.93 -4.35
N GLN A 34 23.89 -7.17 -4.71
CA GLN A 34 23.33 -8.13 -3.77
C GLN A 34 24.44 -8.43 -2.76
N VAL A 35 24.27 -7.96 -1.52
CA VAL A 35 24.97 -8.59 -0.40
C VAL A 35 24.14 -9.83 -0.11
N GLU A 36 24.67 -11.00 -0.47
CA GLU A 36 24.10 -12.29 -0.09
C GLU A 36 23.81 -12.25 1.41
N ALA A 37 22.54 -12.41 1.79
CA ALA A 37 22.18 -12.57 3.19
C ALA A 37 22.71 -13.93 3.65
N GLN A 38 23.87 -13.95 4.29
CA GLN A 38 24.31 -15.11 5.06
C GLN A 38 23.30 -15.36 6.18
N LEU A 39 22.58 -16.48 6.09
CA LEU A 39 21.81 -17.04 7.18
C LEU A 39 22.80 -17.42 8.29
N VAL A 40 22.75 -16.65 9.38
CA VAL A 40 23.48 -16.97 10.62
C VAL A 40 22.65 -18.04 11.36
N PRO A 41 23.20 -19.21 11.72
CA PRO A 41 22.50 -20.17 12.56
C PRO A 41 22.30 -19.59 13.98
N GLU A 42 21.12 -19.76 14.56
CA GLU A 42 20.87 -19.43 15.97
C GLU A 42 21.76 -20.32 16.86
N ALA A 43 22.73 -19.69 17.54
CA ALA A 43 23.44 -20.33 18.63
C ALA A 43 22.60 -20.25 19.91
N HIS A 44 22.08 -21.40 20.35
CA HIS A 44 21.55 -21.56 21.71
C HIS A 44 22.68 -21.34 22.73
N LEU A 45 22.73 -20.16 23.34
CA LEU A 45 23.52 -19.88 24.53
C LEU A 45 22.67 -20.12 25.77
N VAL A 46 22.89 -21.28 26.39
CA VAL A 46 22.44 -21.58 27.75
C VAL A 46 23.33 -20.76 28.70
N ALA A 47 22.79 -19.66 29.23
CA ALA A 47 23.45 -18.90 30.28
C ALA A 47 23.15 -19.53 31.65
N THR A 48 24.16 -20.13 32.26
CA THR A 48 24.13 -20.55 33.66
C THR A 48 24.20 -19.31 34.55
N VAL A 49 23.18 -19.12 35.40
CA VAL A 49 23.12 -18.04 36.39
C VAL A 49 24.05 -18.41 37.54
N SER A 50 25.18 -17.70 37.66
CA SER A 50 26.02 -17.72 38.86
C SER A 50 25.55 -16.61 39.81
N THR A 51 25.04 -17.00 40.97
CA THR A 51 24.69 -16.08 42.06
C THR A 51 25.89 -15.93 42.98
N ALA A 52 26.53 -14.76 42.96
CA ALA A 52 27.49 -14.35 43.97
C ALA A 52 27.05 -13.02 44.58
N ASN A 53 26.63 -13.10 45.84
CA ASN A 53 26.33 -12.00 46.75
C ASN A 53 27.55 -11.08 46.93
N GLN A 54 27.34 -9.76 46.85
CA GLN A 54 28.12 -8.81 47.65
C GLN A 54 27.20 -7.74 48.24
N THR A 55 27.17 -7.73 49.57
CA THR A 55 26.68 -6.68 50.45
C THR A 55 27.65 -5.50 50.46
N GLY A 56 27.15 -4.27 50.38
CA GLY A 56 27.99 -3.07 50.54
C GLY A 56 27.22 -1.75 50.45
N ALA A 57 27.10 -1.09 51.59
CA ALA A 57 26.33 0.11 51.90
C ALA A 57 26.65 1.39 51.09
N ASN A 58 25.59 2.18 50.90
CA ASN A 58 25.46 3.65 51.08
C ASN A 58 26.35 4.60 50.23
N GLN A 59 25.71 5.55 49.52
CA GLN A 59 26.01 7.00 49.51
C GLN A 59 25.20 7.70 48.41
N MET A 60 24.64 8.87 48.74
CA MET A 60 23.88 9.77 47.87
C MET A 60 24.78 10.51 46.86
N GLY A 61 24.25 10.81 45.67
CA GLY A 61 24.75 11.92 44.84
C GLY A 61 24.79 11.69 43.33
N GLY A 62 23.90 12.38 42.61
CA GLY A 62 24.08 12.88 41.23
C GLY A 62 24.48 11.89 40.13
N THR A 63 23.55 11.55 39.24
CA THR A 63 23.83 10.87 37.97
C THR A 63 24.56 11.85 37.02
N PRO A 64 25.82 11.60 36.59
CA PRO A 64 26.38 12.30 35.46
C PRO A 64 25.85 11.68 34.16
N ILE A 65 25.41 12.53 33.22
CA ILE A 65 25.06 12.13 31.85
C ILE A 65 26.33 11.57 31.19
N LEU A 66 26.40 10.25 31.03
CA LEU A 66 27.45 9.58 30.27
C LEU A 66 27.30 9.95 28.78
N ARG A 67 28.14 10.87 28.30
CA ARG A 67 28.34 11.05 26.85
C ARG A 67 29.06 9.82 26.29
N PRO A 68 28.58 9.20 25.21
CA PRO A 68 29.31 8.13 24.54
C PRO A 68 30.68 8.61 24.05
N ARG A 69 31.76 7.89 24.39
CA ARG A 69 33.10 8.12 23.83
C ARG A 69 33.15 7.65 22.37
N ALA A 70 33.98 8.30 21.57
CA ALA A 70 34.28 7.89 20.21
C ALA A 70 34.95 6.50 20.19
N ARG A 71 34.58 5.69 19.19
CA ARG A 71 35.15 4.36 18.93
C ARG A 71 36.66 4.49 18.65
N PRO A 72 37.54 3.73 19.32
CA PRO A 72 38.96 3.74 19.02
C PRO A 72 39.23 3.22 17.60
N GLU A 73 40.10 3.90 16.85
CA GLU A 73 40.57 3.40 15.56
C GLU A 73 41.62 2.30 15.79
N GLY A 74 41.47 1.16 15.09
CA GLY A 74 42.50 0.11 15.06
C GLY A 74 42.08 -1.33 15.36
N LEU A 75 40.79 -1.68 15.43
CA LEU A 75 40.36 -3.08 15.58
C LEU A 75 39.74 -3.62 14.29
N VAL A 76 40.59 -3.90 13.31
CA VAL A 76 40.28 -4.82 12.21
C VAL A 76 41.02 -6.14 12.50
N VAL A 77 40.34 -7.05 13.18
CA VAL A 77 40.77 -8.45 13.19
C VAL A 77 40.24 -9.06 11.90
N ALA A 78 41.14 -9.36 10.96
CA ALA A 78 40.80 -10.15 9.79
C ALA A 78 40.50 -11.59 10.26
N LEU A 79 39.22 -11.95 10.33
CA LEU A 79 38.82 -13.33 10.53
C LEU A 79 39.10 -14.09 9.22
N ALA A 80 39.93 -15.13 9.30
CA ALA A 80 40.22 -16.02 8.19
C ALA A 80 38.94 -16.70 7.69
N ALA A 81 38.81 -16.84 6.37
CA ALA A 81 37.68 -17.53 5.75
C ALA A 81 37.66 -19.02 6.15
N PRO A 82 36.50 -19.58 6.56
CA PRO A 82 36.40 -20.98 6.93
C PRO A 82 36.68 -21.86 5.70
N GLN A 83 37.56 -22.85 5.88
CA GLN A 83 37.80 -23.88 4.87
C GLN A 83 36.74 -24.97 5.07
N ILE A 84 35.93 -25.23 4.03
CA ILE A 84 34.95 -26.32 4.03
C ILE A 84 35.63 -27.57 3.50
N ASP A 85 35.56 -28.66 4.27
CA ASP A 85 36.08 -29.97 3.90
C ASP A 85 35.22 -30.59 2.79
N ALA A 86 35.84 -30.96 1.67
CA ALA A 86 35.16 -31.49 0.48
C ALA A 86 34.50 -32.86 0.74
N ASP A 87 34.93 -33.59 1.76
CA ASP A 87 34.36 -34.89 2.14
C ASP A 87 33.03 -34.76 2.92
N SER A 88 32.57 -33.53 3.20
CA SER A 88 31.32 -33.26 3.92
C SER A 88 30.09 -33.12 3.00
N ILE A 89 30.25 -33.27 1.68
CA ILE A 89 29.17 -33.13 0.71
C ILE A 89 28.51 -34.49 0.49
N VAL A 90 27.38 -34.73 1.16
CA VAL A 90 26.50 -35.87 0.85
C VAL A 90 25.70 -35.59 -0.43
N ASP A 91 25.93 -36.44 -1.43
CA ASP A 91 25.28 -36.40 -2.74
C ASP A 91 23.81 -36.82 -2.60
N LEU A 92 22.88 -35.86 -2.74
CA LEU A 92 21.45 -36.16 -2.69
C LEU A 92 21.01 -36.67 -4.07
N ALA A 93 21.23 -37.97 -4.28
CA ALA A 93 20.78 -38.69 -5.46
C ALA A 93 19.28 -38.52 -5.69
N ALA A 94 18.94 -38.37 -6.97
CA ALA A 94 17.64 -38.09 -7.54
C ALA A 94 16.47 -38.87 -6.92
N VAL A 95 15.52 -38.14 -6.33
CA VAL A 95 14.16 -38.66 -6.10
C VAL A 95 13.32 -38.36 -7.34
N ALA A 96 13.01 -39.41 -8.10
CA ALA A 96 12.09 -39.35 -9.22
C ALA A 96 10.69 -38.94 -8.74
N ALA A 97 10.15 -37.86 -9.30
CA ALA A 97 8.77 -37.45 -9.06
C ALA A 97 7.79 -38.43 -9.77
N PRO A 98 6.73 -38.91 -9.11
CA PRO A 98 5.71 -39.70 -9.79
C PRO A 98 4.91 -38.82 -10.76
N ALA A 99 4.65 -39.35 -11.96
CA ALA A 99 3.88 -38.69 -13.01
C ALA A 99 2.44 -38.42 -12.56
N VAL A 100 2.09 -37.15 -12.41
CA VAL A 100 0.70 -36.71 -12.21
C VAL A 100 -0.05 -36.89 -13.54
N LYS A 101 -1.07 -37.75 -13.54
CA LYS A 101 -1.99 -37.89 -14.68
C LYS A 101 -2.80 -36.59 -14.84
N MET A 102 -2.62 -35.92 -15.97
CA MET A 102 -3.40 -34.75 -16.37
C MET A 102 -4.88 -35.13 -16.63
N PRO A 103 -5.85 -34.34 -16.16
CA PRO A 103 -7.25 -34.47 -16.58
C PRO A 103 -7.44 -34.13 -18.06
N ALA A 104 -8.39 -34.81 -18.72
CA ALA A 104 -8.70 -34.60 -20.14
C ALA A 104 -9.23 -33.18 -20.43
N PRO A 105 -8.98 -32.63 -21.63
CA PRO A 105 -9.53 -31.35 -22.05
C PRO A 105 -11.06 -31.38 -22.12
N ARG A 106 -11.69 -30.28 -21.70
CA ARG A 106 -13.14 -30.05 -21.77
C ARG A 106 -13.63 -30.20 -23.22
N PRO A 107 -14.66 -31.02 -23.51
CA PRO A 107 -15.24 -31.15 -24.84
C PRO A 107 -15.72 -29.80 -25.39
N GLY A 108 -15.29 -29.48 -26.62
CA GLY A 108 -15.63 -28.25 -27.33
C GLY A 108 -16.87 -28.41 -28.20
N ASN A 109 -18.05 -28.49 -27.59
CA ASN A 109 -19.33 -28.38 -28.31
C ASN A 109 -20.49 -27.95 -27.39
N LEU A 110 -20.51 -26.67 -27.01
CA LEU A 110 -21.77 -25.99 -26.74
C LEU A 110 -22.00 -25.00 -27.86
N ALA A 111 -22.61 -25.54 -28.93
CA ALA A 111 -23.21 -24.74 -29.97
C ALA A 111 -24.28 -23.85 -29.31
N VAL A 112 -24.15 -22.56 -29.58
CA VAL A 112 -25.16 -21.53 -29.31
C VAL A 112 -26.38 -21.87 -30.16
N GLY A 113 -27.35 -22.57 -29.55
CA GLY A 113 -28.67 -22.76 -30.11
C GLY A 113 -29.49 -21.51 -29.86
N GLY A 114 -29.65 -20.69 -30.89
CA GLY A 114 -30.60 -19.57 -30.89
C GLY A 114 -32.02 -20.10 -30.69
N SER A 115 -32.63 -19.75 -29.57
CA SER A 115 -34.06 -19.90 -29.37
C SER A 115 -34.72 -18.56 -29.69
N THR A 116 -35.33 -18.49 -30.87
CA THR A 116 -36.26 -17.43 -31.25
C THR A 116 -37.54 -17.60 -30.44
N ILE A 117 -37.64 -16.89 -29.31
CA ILE A 117 -38.92 -16.66 -28.64
C ILE A 117 -39.43 -15.31 -29.09
N ALA A 118 -40.52 -15.34 -29.85
CA ALA A 118 -41.28 -14.17 -30.28
C ALA A 118 -41.81 -13.40 -29.06
N PRO A 119 -41.92 -12.06 -29.12
CA PRO A 119 -42.52 -11.29 -28.05
C PRO A 119 -44.05 -11.39 -28.12
N ASP A 120 -44.64 -12.20 -27.25
CA ASP A 120 -46.07 -12.14 -26.96
C ASP A 120 -46.37 -10.81 -26.24
N THR A 121 -47.21 -10.01 -26.88
CA THR A 121 -47.75 -8.76 -26.32
C THR A 121 -48.91 -9.08 -25.37
N PRO A 122 -48.85 -8.70 -24.08
CA PRO A 122 -50.01 -8.84 -23.22
C PRO A 122 -50.99 -7.69 -23.48
N LYS A 123 -52.18 -8.07 -23.94
CA LYS A 123 -53.34 -7.18 -24.11
C LYS A 123 -53.72 -6.54 -22.77
N LYS A 124 -53.93 -5.22 -22.80
CA LYS A 124 -54.49 -4.42 -21.71
C LYS A 124 -55.85 -4.97 -21.26
N LYS A 125 -56.00 -5.30 -19.97
CA LYS A 125 -57.30 -5.34 -19.28
C LYS A 125 -57.12 -5.04 -17.79
N GLY A 126 -57.91 -4.08 -17.31
CA GLY A 126 -58.39 -4.03 -15.92
C GLY A 126 -57.44 -3.41 -14.90
N TRP A 127 -57.62 -2.11 -14.66
CA TRP A 127 -57.26 -1.45 -13.41
C TRP A 127 -57.95 -2.19 -12.24
N SER A 128 -57.16 -2.85 -11.40
CA SER A 128 -57.57 -3.26 -10.05
C SER A 128 -56.58 -2.66 -9.06
N LEU A 129 -57.10 -1.78 -8.20
CA LEU A 129 -56.38 -1.10 -7.13
C LEU A 129 -55.97 -2.10 -6.05
N PHE A 130 -54.87 -2.80 -6.27
CA PHE A 130 -54.12 -3.35 -5.15
C PHE A 130 -53.27 -2.20 -4.58
N LYS A 131 -53.68 -1.69 -3.41
CA LYS A 131 -52.84 -0.82 -2.58
C LYS A 131 -51.49 -1.51 -2.42
N ALA A 132 -50.47 -1.00 -3.10
CA ALA A 132 -49.09 -1.31 -2.81
C ALA A 132 -48.84 -0.89 -1.36
N ALA A 133 -48.83 -1.86 -0.45
CA ALA A 133 -48.22 -1.67 0.84
C ALA A 133 -46.75 -1.38 0.55
N ALA A 134 -46.39 -0.10 0.55
CA ALA A 134 -45.03 0.34 0.54
C ALA A 134 -44.36 -0.31 1.76
N VAL A 135 -43.54 -1.33 1.52
CA VAL A 135 -42.56 -1.81 2.49
C VAL A 135 -41.56 -0.67 2.64
N ARG A 136 -41.93 0.31 3.48
CA ARG A 136 -40.97 1.23 4.08
C ARG A 136 -40.13 0.34 4.98
N ASN A 137 -38.98 -0.10 4.48
CA ASN A 137 -37.91 -0.55 5.37
C ASN A 137 -37.57 0.66 6.25
N PRO A 138 -37.93 0.68 7.54
CA PRO A 138 -37.48 1.75 8.39
C PRO A 138 -36.00 1.47 8.60
N GLN A 139 -35.11 2.14 7.86
CA GLN A 139 -33.79 2.41 8.40
C GLN A 139 -34.04 3.20 9.69
N SER A 140 -34.11 2.48 10.79
CA SER A 140 -34.35 3.00 12.12
C SER A 140 -33.34 4.12 12.36
N LYS A 141 -33.85 5.29 12.77
CA LYS A 141 -33.05 6.45 13.16
C LYS A 141 -31.97 6.12 14.21
N GLU A 142 -32.02 4.95 14.84
CA GLU A 142 -30.93 4.31 15.60
C GLU A 142 -29.57 4.31 14.87
N SER A 143 -29.56 4.21 13.53
CA SER A 143 -28.32 4.19 12.74
C SER A 143 -27.64 5.56 12.59
N LEU A 144 -28.33 6.65 12.95
CA LEU A 144 -27.84 8.03 12.77
C LEU A 144 -27.17 8.59 14.02
N LEU A 145 -27.27 7.90 15.15
CA LEU A 145 -26.54 8.27 16.34
C LEU A 145 -25.11 7.70 16.24
N PRO A 146 -24.07 8.55 16.38
CA PRO A 146 -22.70 8.07 16.38
C PRO A 146 -22.54 7.04 17.50
N LYS A 147 -22.25 5.79 17.11
CA LYS A 147 -21.89 4.75 18.08
C LYS A 147 -20.68 5.26 18.85
N LYS A 148 -20.67 5.10 20.17
CA LYS A 148 -19.52 5.52 21.01
C LYS A 148 -18.20 5.06 20.37
N GLY A 149 -17.30 6.00 20.11
CA GLY A 149 -16.02 5.74 19.43
C GLY A 149 -16.12 5.62 17.90
N SER A 150 -17.12 6.21 17.25
CA SER A 150 -17.10 6.53 15.82
C SER A 150 -16.60 7.96 15.59
N VAL A 151 -15.90 8.19 14.49
CA VAL A 151 -15.39 9.51 14.08
C VAL A 151 -15.88 9.87 12.67
N CYS A 152 -15.63 11.10 12.23
CA CYS A 152 -15.93 11.54 10.85
C CYS A 152 -17.40 11.48 10.43
N GLY A 153 -18.33 11.46 11.40
CA GLY A 153 -19.77 11.31 11.14
C GLY A 153 -20.17 9.95 10.57
N ASP A 154 -19.28 8.95 10.61
CA ASP A 154 -19.50 7.64 10.02
C ASP A 154 -19.34 6.52 11.07
N PRO A 155 -20.38 5.74 11.40
CA PRO A 155 -20.32 4.69 12.42
C PRO A 155 -19.38 3.53 12.06
N SER A 156 -18.96 3.41 10.80
CA SER A 156 -18.02 2.40 10.32
C SER A 156 -16.55 2.81 10.45
N ILE A 157 -16.27 4.07 10.79
CA ILE A 157 -14.92 4.58 11.05
C ILE A 157 -14.78 4.73 12.57
N ARG A 158 -14.04 3.81 13.19
CA ARG A 158 -13.86 3.76 14.64
C ARG A 158 -12.56 4.44 15.05
N GLY A 159 -12.61 5.16 16.15
CA GLY A 159 -11.49 5.96 16.62
C GLY A 159 -11.89 6.99 17.66
N LYS A 160 -11.05 8.02 17.80
CA LYS A 160 -11.32 9.20 18.63
C LYS A 160 -10.87 10.48 17.93
N GLN A 161 -11.56 11.58 18.23
CA GLN A 161 -11.11 12.91 17.84
C GLN A 161 -9.86 13.27 18.65
N LEU A 162 -8.88 13.89 18.02
CA LEU A 162 -7.69 14.42 18.67
C LEU A 162 -7.71 15.96 18.69
N ALA A 163 -6.87 16.54 19.55
CA ALA A 163 -6.55 17.96 19.47
C ALA A 163 -5.72 18.25 18.20
N PRO A 164 -5.77 19.47 17.65
CA PRO A 164 -5.02 19.86 16.46
C PRO A 164 -3.53 19.50 16.57
N VAL A 165 -2.96 18.97 15.48
CA VAL A 165 -1.52 18.73 15.39
C VAL A 165 -0.86 19.98 14.84
N VAL A 166 -0.16 20.70 15.72
CA VAL A 166 0.51 21.97 15.38
C VAL A 166 1.98 21.72 15.06
N SER A 167 2.50 22.34 14.00
CA SER A 167 3.91 22.28 13.62
C SER A 167 4.44 23.64 13.18
N LYS A 168 5.71 23.91 13.48
CA LYS A 168 6.45 25.08 12.96
C LYS A 168 6.91 24.87 11.52
N VAL A 169 6.89 23.63 11.02
CA VAL A 169 7.29 23.30 9.65
C VAL A 169 6.13 23.62 8.71
N LYS A 170 6.33 24.55 7.79
CA LYS A 170 5.30 24.95 6.81
C LYS A 170 4.79 23.74 6.04
N GLY A 171 3.48 23.53 6.09
CA GLY A 171 2.80 22.43 5.41
C GLY A 171 2.72 21.13 6.21
N CYS A 172 3.22 21.12 7.45
CA CYS A 172 2.91 20.07 8.42
C CYS A 172 1.82 20.54 9.40
N GLY A 173 0.99 19.60 9.83
CA GLY A 173 -0.07 19.82 10.80
C GLY A 173 -1.40 19.28 10.33
N ILE A 174 -2.35 19.15 11.26
CA ILE A 174 -3.72 18.71 10.99
C ILE A 174 -4.62 19.53 11.91
N ASP A 175 -5.57 20.26 11.34
CA ASP A 175 -6.49 21.10 12.13
C ASP A 175 -7.49 20.23 12.91
N ASP A 176 -8.15 19.27 12.24
CA ASP A 176 -9.13 18.36 12.83
C ASP A 176 -8.71 16.88 12.71
N PRO A 177 -7.67 16.44 13.45
CA PRO A 177 -7.17 15.07 13.37
C PRO A 177 -8.09 14.07 14.05
N VAL A 178 -8.16 12.89 13.45
CA VAL A 178 -8.74 11.69 14.08
C VAL A 178 -7.67 10.62 14.25
N GLU A 179 -7.71 9.94 15.38
CA GLU A 179 -6.98 8.69 15.58
C GLU A 179 -7.92 7.53 15.24
N VAL A 180 -7.66 6.88 14.10
CA VAL A 180 -8.50 5.80 13.57
C VAL A 180 -7.92 4.44 13.94
N THR A 181 -8.77 3.54 14.40
CA THR A 181 -8.40 2.18 14.82
C THR A 181 -9.02 1.08 13.97
N GLU A 182 -10.15 1.36 13.32
CA GLU A 182 -10.86 0.41 12.46
C GLU A 182 -11.68 1.17 11.40
N ILE A 183 -11.73 0.64 10.18
CA ILE A 183 -12.53 1.19 9.08
C ILE A 183 -13.30 0.07 8.41
N ALA A 184 -14.62 0.22 8.29
CA ALA A 184 -15.52 -0.72 7.59
C ALA A 184 -15.40 -2.19 8.04
N GLY A 185 -15.11 -2.42 9.33
CA GLY A 185 -14.92 -3.74 9.93
C GLY A 185 -13.51 -4.32 9.80
N VAL A 186 -12.55 -3.54 9.30
CA VAL A 186 -11.14 -3.93 9.16
C VAL A 186 -10.30 -3.10 10.14
N LYS A 187 -9.60 -3.78 11.05
CA LYS A 187 -8.75 -3.13 12.05
C LYS A 187 -7.47 -2.58 11.42
N LEU A 188 -6.92 -1.55 12.03
CA LEU A 188 -5.56 -1.11 11.76
C LEU A 188 -4.63 -1.75 12.80
N SER A 189 -3.45 -2.24 12.39
CA SER A 189 -2.50 -2.89 13.30
C SER A 189 -1.99 -1.96 14.41
N GLN A 190 -2.01 -0.66 14.13
CA GLN A 190 -1.78 0.43 15.07
C GLN A 190 -2.69 1.61 14.70
N PRO A 191 -3.06 2.47 15.67
CA PRO A 191 -3.89 3.63 15.38
C PRO A 191 -3.22 4.57 14.36
N ALA A 192 -4.01 5.10 13.42
CA ALA A 192 -3.54 6.03 12.39
C ALA A 192 -4.06 7.44 12.68
N THR A 193 -3.15 8.43 12.76
CA THR A 193 -3.53 9.84 12.87
C THR A 193 -3.66 10.44 11.47
N ILE A 194 -4.88 10.75 11.05
CA ILE A 194 -5.21 11.22 9.69
C ILE A 194 -6.37 12.22 9.71
N THR A 195 -6.66 12.85 8.57
CA THR A 195 -7.89 13.62 8.37
C THR A 195 -9.09 12.70 8.16
N CYS A 196 -10.30 13.22 8.38
CA CYS A 196 -11.52 12.50 8.05
C CYS A 196 -11.68 12.22 6.54
N GLU A 197 -11.20 13.12 5.68
CA GLU A 197 -11.19 12.91 4.22
C GLU A 197 -10.36 11.68 3.85
N THR A 198 -9.17 11.53 4.44
CA THR A 198 -8.35 10.33 4.22
C THR A 198 -9.00 9.08 4.78
N ALA A 199 -9.61 9.14 5.98
CA ALA A 199 -10.33 8.01 6.54
C ALA A 199 -11.49 7.54 5.65
N GLN A 200 -12.24 8.48 5.06
CA GLN A 200 -13.33 8.20 4.12
C GLN A 200 -12.81 7.61 2.79
N ALA A 201 -11.71 8.13 2.25
CA ALA A 201 -11.08 7.54 1.06
C ALA A 201 -10.59 6.10 1.33
N THR A 202 -9.96 5.86 2.48
CA THR A 202 -9.57 4.51 2.90
C THR A 202 -10.78 3.59 3.08
N LYS A 203 -11.88 4.09 3.63
CA LYS A 203 -13.14 3.33 3.73
C LYS A 203 -13.64 2.91 2.34
N GLN A 204 -13.70 3.84 1.40
CA GLN A 204 -14.14 3.55 0.03
C GLN A 204 -13.25 2.48 -0.62
N TRP A 205 -11.93 2.58 -0.46
CA TRP A 205 -10.99 1.57 -0.95
C TRP A 205 -11.19 0.20 -0.29
N ILE A 206 -11.42 0.16 1.02
CA ILE A 206 -11.71 -1.11 1.73
C ILE A 206 -12.99 -1.73 1.18
N GLU A 207 -14.05 -0.95 1.04
CA GLU A 207 -15.36 -1.45 0.63
C GLU A 207 -15.40 -1.93 -0.82
N THR A 208 -14.75 -1.20 -1.73
CA THR A 208 -14.84 -1.45 -3.17
C THR A 208 -13.68 -2.26 -3.72
N GLY A 209 -12.47 -2.07 -3.17
CA GLY A 209 -11.24 -2.71 -3.62
C GLY A 209 -10.85 -3.91 -2.78
N VAL A 210 -10.63 -3.71 -1.48
CA VAL A 210 -10.10 -4.76 -0.58
C VAL A 210 -11.09 -5.91 -0.42
N LYS A 211 -12.35 -5.63 -0.08
CA LYS A 211 -13.38 -6.67 0.13
C LYS A 211 -13.58 -7.52 -1.13
N SER A 212 -13.56 -6.90 -2.31
CA SER A 212 -13.68 -7.60 -3.59
C SER A 212 -12.46 -8.47 -3.88
N ALA A 213 -11.24 -7.91 -3.74
CA ALA A 213 -10.00 -8.63 -4.01
C ALA A 213 -9.78 -9.84 -3.08
N PHE A 214 -10.22 -9.73 -1.83
CA PHE A 214 -10.06 -10.75 -0.78
C PHE A 214 -11.37 -11.48 -0.44
N ALA A 215 -12.33 -11.56 -1.36
CA ALA A 215 -13.67 -12.12 -1.09
C ALA A 215 -13.68 -13.54 -0.49
N LYS A 216 -12.69 -14.38 -0.83
CA LYS A 216 -12.58 -15.76 -0.34
C LYS A 216 -11.98 -15.88 1.06
N ASP A 217 -11.13 -14.93 1.44
CA ASP A 217 -10.47 -14.89 2.75
C ASP A 217 -10.31 -13.42 3.17
N PRO A 218 -11.36 -12.82 3.74
CA PRO A 218 -11.44 -11.38 3.93
C PRO A 218 -10.33 -10.83 4.82
N VAL A 219 -9.83 -9.63 4.50
CA VAL A 219 -8.90 -8.90 5.34
C VAL A 219 -9.57 -8.53 6.66
N LYS A 220 -8.90 -8.79 7.79
CA LYS A 220 -9.31 -8.40 9.14
C LYS A 220 -8.42 -7.33 9.75
N VAL A 221 -7.15 -7.28 9.35
CA VAL A 221 -6.22 -6.24 9.80
C VAL A 221 -5.43 -5.71 8.60
N LEU A 222 -5.35 -4.39 8.49
CA LEU A 222 -4.36 -3.71 7.65
C LEU A 222 -3.12 -3.42 8.49
N GLN A 223 -1.95 -3.81 7.98
CA GLN A 223 -0.68 -3.52 8.63
C GLN A 223 -0.26 -2.11 8.24
N ILE A 224 -0.32 -1.17 9.19
CA ILE A 224 0.04 0.24 8.96
C ILE A 224 1.56 0.39 9.05
N ALA A 225 2.17 0.91 7.98
CA ALA A 225 3.58 1.30 7.95
C ALA A 225 3.78 2.79 8.28
N GLY A 226 2.77 3.62 8.04
CA GLY A 226 2.86 5.07 8.21
C GLY A 226 1.51 5.76 8.17
N SER A 227 1.34 6.78 9.02
CA SER A 227 0.20 7.71 9.02
C SER A 227 0.71 9.15 9.14
N TYR A 228 0.45 9.88 10.22
CA TYR A 228 1.05 11.21 10.38
C TYR A 228 2.57 11.13 10.61
N VAL A 229 3.34 11.77 9.73
CA VAL A 229 4.77 12.04 9.94
C VAL A 229 5.20 13.31 9.20
N CYS A 230 5.66 14.31 9.95
CA CYS A 230 6.16 15.55 9.37
C CYS A 230 7.58 15.36 8.81
N ARG A 231 7.68 15.09 7.51
CA ARG A 231 8.95 15.00 6.79
C ARG A 231 8.83 15.45 5.33
N PRO A 232 9.94 15.85 4.67
CA PRO A 232 9.98 16.00 3.21
C PRO A 232 9.65 14.69 2.50
N ARG A 233 9.11 14.78 1.27
CA ARG A 233 8.88 13.61 0.41
C ARG A 233 10.18 12.85 0.17
N ASN A 234 10.09 11.52 0.28
CA ASN A 234 11.20 10.55 0.18
C ASN A 234 12.36 10.81 1.17
N GLY A 235 12.13 11.63 2.21
CA GLY A 235 13.19 12.02 3.17
C GLY A 235 14.26 12.95 2.58
N ILE A 236 14.08 13.45 1.37
CA ILE A 236 15.08 14.28 0.68
C ILE A 236 14.93 15.74 1.11
N ARG A 237 16.00 16.31 1.68
CA ARG A 237 16.02 17.71 2.13
C ARG A 237 15.75 18.65 0.96
N GLY A 238 14.84 19.60 1.16
CA GLY A 238 14.42 20.57 0.14
C GLY A 238 13.20 20.15 -0.68
N ASN A 239 12.81 18.88 -0.63
CA ASN A 239 11.54 18.45 -1.25
C ASN A 239 10.34 19.05 -0.54
N LYS A 240 9.21 19.10 -1.26
CA LYS A 240 7.90 19.42 -0.67
C LYS A 240 7.62 18.49 0.51
N VAL A 241 6.93 19.02 1.53
CA VAL A 241 6.40 18.20 2.63
C VAL A 241 5.48 17.11 2.08
N SER A 242 5.63 15.90 2.62
CA SER A 242 4.79 14.75 2.28
C SER A 242 3.34 14.96 2.71
N GLU A 243 2.38 14.32 2.04
CA GLU A 243 0.98 14.33 2.49
C GLU A 243 0.80 13.65 3.86
N HIS A 244 1.72 12.77 4.27
CA HIS A 244 1.80 12.28 5.66
C HIS A 244 1.93 13.42 6.67
N GLY A 245 2.68 14.47 6.35
CA GLY A 245 2.84 15.64 7.21
C GLY A 245 1.54 16.45 7.35
N ARG A 246 0.56 16.21 6.48
CA ARG A 246 -0.77 16.85 6.49
C ARG A 246 -1.85 15.93 7.04
N GLY A 247 -1.50 14.71 7.47
CA GLY A 247 -2.49 13.67 7.81
C GLY A 247 -3.30 13.17 6.61
N ARG A 248 -2.79 13.39 5.39
CA ARG A 248 -3.50 13.13 4.13
C ARG A 248 -3.01 11.89 3.39
N ALA A 249 -2.24 11.04 4.06
CA ALA A 249 -1.66 9.83 3.49
C ALA A 249 -1.63 8.67 4.49
N LEU A 250 -1.60 7.45 3.95
CA LEU A 250 -1.53 6.20 4.71
C LEU A 250 -0.67 5.19 3.95
N ASP A 251 0.26 4.56 4.68
CA ASP A 251 1.10 3.49 4.15
C ASP A 251 0.68 2.14 4.72
N ILE A 252 0.49 1.15 3.84
CA ILE A 252 0.10 -0.21 4.19
C ILE A 252 1.21 -1.20 3.84
N SER A 253 1.82 -1.85 4.83
CA SER A 253 2.88 -2.85 4.61
C SER A 253 2.35 -4.27 4.42
N GLY A 254 1.06 -4.52 4.67
CA GLY A 254 0.53 -5.88 4.63
C GLY A 254 -0.92 -6.04 5.09
N PHE A 255 -1.37 -7.28 5.11
CA PHE A 255 -2.74 -7.69 5.38
C PHE A 255 -2.74 -8.93 6.27
N THR A 256 -3.59 -8.97 7.29
CA THR A 256 -3.91 -10.21 8.01
C THR A 256 -5.34 -10.61 7.67
N LEU A 257 -5.50 -11.84 7.19
CA LEU A 257 -6.75 -12.38 6.68
C LEU A 257 -7.57 -13.06 7.79
N ALA A 258 -8.83 -13.38 7.50
CA ALA A 258 -9.73 -14.05 8.41
C ALA A 258 -9.25 -15.45 8.81
N SER A 259 -8.52 -16.14 7.91
CA SER A 259 -7.82 -17.39 8.20
C SER A 259 -6.66 -17.27 9.21
N GLY A 260 -6.24 -16.05 9.56
CA GLY A 260 -5.03 -15.79 10.33
C GLY A 260 -3.76 -15.68 9.48
N LYS A 261 -3.85 -15.92 8.15
CA LYS A 261 -2.72 -15.72 7.24
C LYS A 261 -2.29 -14.25 7.23
N SER A 262 -1.00 -14.01 7.41
CA SER A 262 -0.37 -12.69 7.21
C SER A 262 0.32 -12.63 5.86
N LEU A 263 0.14 -11.52 5.16
CA LEU A 263 0.72 -11.22 3.86
C LEU A 263 1.46 -9.89 3.95
N SER A 264 2.71 -9.84 3.49
CA SER A 264 3.46 -8.59 3.40
C SER A 264 3.48 -8.08 1.97
N VAL A 265 3.44 -6.75 1.78
CA VAL A 265 3.56 -6.15 0.45
C VAL A 265 4.93 -6.48 -0.13
N GLN A 266 6.00 -6.34 0.66
CA GLN A 266 7.36 -6.67 0.25
C GLN A 266 7.51 -8.10 -0.30
N GLY A 267 6.95 -9.09 0.40
CA GLY A 267 7.14 -10.51 0.06
C GLY A 267 6.11 -11.09 -0.91
N ASP A 268 4.87 -10.60 -0.84
CA ASP A 268 3.72 -11.24 -1.47
C ASP A 268 3.11 -10.43 -2.62
N TYR A 269 3.44 -9.15 -2.81
CA TYR A 269 2.79 -8.30 -3.83
C TYR A 269 2.81 -8.91 -5.25
N ARG A 270 3.92 -9.54 -5.64
CA ARG A 270 4.08 -10.16 -6.96
C ARG A 270 3.43 -11.55 -7.06
N LYS A 271 3.28 -12.26 -5.94
CA LYS A 271 2.85 -13.66 -5.87
C LYS A 271 1.35 -13.79 -5.57
N TYR A 272 0.79 -12.82 -4.84
CA TYR A 272 -0.57 -12.86 -4.32
C TYR A 272 -1.46 -11.85 -5.06
N LYS A 273 -2.16 -12.34 -6.08
CA LYS A 273 -3.02 -11.52 -6.98
C LYS A 273 -3.97 -10.56 -6.24
N PRO A 274 -4.61 -10.95 -5.11
CA PRO A 274 -5.45 -10.03 -4.33
C PRO A 274 -4.76 -8.73 -3.89
N ILE A 275 -3.48 -8.76 -3.52
CA ILE A 275 -2.77 -7.54 -3.12
C ILE A 275 -2.72 -6.58 -4.30
N LYS A 276 -2.22 -7.03 -5.46
CA LYS A 276 -2.17 -6.23 -6.69
C LYS A 276 -3.55 -5.75 -7.15
N ALA A 277 -4.58 -6.59 -7.03
CA ALA A 277 -5.95 -6.21 -7.37
C ALA A 277 -6.47 -5.09 -6.45
N SER A 278 -6.26 -5.21 -5.13
CA SER A 278 -6.65 -4.18 -4.17
C SER A 278 -5.86 -2.88 -4.36
N HIS A 279 -4.56 -2.96 -4.68
CA HIS A 279 -3.72 -1.82 -5.02
C HIS A 279 -4.27 -1.08 -6.25
N LYS A 280 -4.55 -1.81 -7.34
CA LYS A 280 -5.11 -1.22 -8.56
C LYS A 280 -6.47 -0.55 -8.31
N ALA A 281 -7.30 -1.13 -7.44
CA ALA A 281 -8.60 -0.58 -7.09
C ALA A 281 -8.54 0.71 -6.25
N ALA A 282 -7.38 1.04 -5.68
CA ALA A 282 -7.16 2.30 -4.97
C ALA A 282 -7.03 3.50 -5.94
N CYS A 283 -6.65 3.24 -7.20
CA CYS A 283 -6.50 4.29 -8.21
C CYS A 283 -7.84 4.95 -8.54
N GLY A 284 -7.88 6.28 -8.53
CA GLY A 284 -9.12 7.06 -8.72
C GLY A 284 -9.83 7.40 -7.42
N ILE A 285 -9.64 6.59 -6.35
CA ILE A 285 -10.09 6.93 -4.99
C ILE A 285 -9.08 7.88 -4.35
N PHE A 286 -7.80 7.55 -4.50
CA PHE A 286 -6.70 8.37 -4.04
C PHE A 286 -6.11 9.20 -5.17
N GLY A 287 -5.58 10.36 -4.81
CA GLY A 287 -4.86 11.24 -5.70
C GLY A 287 -3.52 10.65 -6.13
N THR A 288 -2.81 10.02 -5.19
CA THR A 288 -1.58 9.27 -5.40
C THR A 288 -1.75 7.84 -4.92
N THR A 289 -1.33 6.87 -5.72
CA THR A 289 -1.35 5.45 -5.40
C THR A 289 -0.04 4.84 -5.89
N LEU A 290 0.81 4.41 -4.95
CA LEU A 290 2.13 3.84 -5.24
C LEU A 290 2.28 2.49 -4.57
N GLY A 291 3.03 1.59 -5.21
CA GLY A 291 3.46 0.34 -4.60
C GLY A 291 4.70 -0.23 -5.28
N PRO A 292 4.99 -1.53 -5.09
CA PRO A 292 6.21 -2.13 -5.62
C PRO A 292 6.29 -2.03 -7.16
N GLY A 293 7.41 -1.50 -7.66
CA GLY A 293 7.66 -1.19 -9.06
C GLY A 293 7.38 0.25 -9.49
N SER A 294 6.98 1.14 -8.58
CA SER A 294 6.65 2.54 -8.89
C SER A 294 7.90 3.43 -9.01
N ASP A 295 8.67 3.57 -7.92
CA ASP A 295 9.81 4.49 -7.83
C ASP A 295 10.98 3.97 -6.98
N GLY A 296 10.93 2.71 -6.54
CA GLY A 296 11.95 2.09 -5.68
C GLY A 296 11.87 2.45 -4.18
N HIS A 297 11.08 3.46 -3.80
CA HIS A 297 10.84 3.80 -2.39
C HIS A 297 9.64 3.07 -1.80
N HIS A 298 8.76 2.53 -2.64
CA HIS A 298 7.51 1.85 -2.23
C HIS A 298 7.55 0.35 -2.52
N GLU A 299 8.73 -0.29 -2.41
CA GLU A 299 8.89 -1.73 -2.69
C GLU A 299 8.37 -2.63 -1.57
N ASP A 300 8.17 -2.09 -0.36
CA ASP A 300 7.75 -2.81 0.83
C ASP A 300 6.39 -2.39 1.38
N HIS A 301 5.74 -1.38 0.81
CA HIS A 301 4.42 -0.89 1.22
C HIS A 301 3.62 -0.30 0.05
N LEU A 302 2.32 -0.15 0.25
CA LEU A 302 1.44 0.63 -0.61
C LEU A 302 1.27 2.02 0.01
N HIS A 303 1.56 3.07 -0.73
CA HIS A 303 1.35 4.47 -0.32
C HIS A 303 0.12 5.04 -0.99
N PHE A 304 -0.78 5.59 -0.18
CA PHE A 304 -2.00 6.25 -0.65
C PHE A 304 -2.09 7.66 -0.09
N ASP A 305 -2.32 8.65 -0.96
CA ASP A 305 -2.64 10.01 -0.51
C ASP A 305 -3.73 10.66 -1.36
N ILE A 306 -4.42 11.62 -0.77
CA ILE A 306 -5.57 12.32 -1.37
C ILE A 306 -5.17 13.66 -2.01
N VAL A 307 -3.91 13.84 -2.41
CA VAL A 307 -3.49 15.07 -3.07
C VAL A 307 -4.23 15.24 -4.40
N SER A 308 -4.78 16.42 -4.66
CA SER A 308 -5.44 16.69 -5.94
C SER A 308 -4.42 17.25 -6.94
N TYR A 309 -4.44 16.70 -8.16
CA TYR A 309 -3.64 17.17 -9.29
C TYR A 309 -4.56 17.69 -10.40
N ARG A 310 -4.06 18.63 -11.22
CA ARG A 310 -4.81 19.18 -12.35
C ARG A 310 -5.11 18.15 -13.45
N ASN A 311 -4.25 17.14 -13.61
CA ASN A 311 -4.30 16.18 -14.72
C ASN A 311 -4.82 14.79 -14.30
N GLY A 312 -5.54 14.69 -13.18
CA GLY A 312 -6.05 13.43 -12.64
C GLY A 312 -5.09 12.72 -11.67
N THR A 313 -5.40 11.48 -11.31
CA THR A 313 -4.68 10.74 -10.26
C THR A 313 -3.34 10.18 -10.74
N TYR A 314 -2.33 10.18 -9.88
CA TYR A 314 -1.05 9.51 -10.10
C TYR A 314 -1.08 8.09 -9.54
N CYS A 315 -1.14 7.08 -10.41
CA CYS A 315 -1.29 5.67 -10.05
C CYS A 315 -0.16 4.85 -10.70
N ARG A 316 0.68 4.20 -9.88
CA ARG A 316 1.87 3.46 -10.32
C ARG A 316 2.10 2.16 -9.53
#